data_AF-A0AAW4WXG0-F1
#
_entry.id   AF-A0AAW4WXG0-F1
#
_cell.length_a   1.000
_cell.length_b   1.000
_cell.length_c   1.000
_cell.angle_alpha   90.00
_cell.angle_beta   90.00
_cell.angle_gamma   90.00
#
_symmetry.space_group_name_H-M   'P 1'
#
loop_
_entity.id
_entity.type
_entity.pdbx_description
1 polymer ?
#
loop_
_entity_poly.entity_id
_entity_poly.type
_entity_poly.pdbx_seq_one_letter_code
_entity_poly.pdbx_strand_id
1 'polypeptide(L)' 'SGLPENQILGSGTMLDSARLRCGLSEHLNIAQKNIHAYVFGEHGDTSFIPWSGAYVSGVSLDEYYETVEKMG' A
#
# COMPACT_ATOMS: atom_id res chain seq x y z
N SER A 1 -31.55 0.85 -2.94
CA SER A 1 -31.20 0.86 -1.51
C SER A 1 -31.73 2.12 -0.81
N GLY A 2 -31.61 3.33 -1.39
CA GLY A 2 -32.11 4.57 -0.78
C GLY A 2 -31.36 5.00 0.49
N LEU A 3 -30.28 4.29 0.83
CA LEU A 3 -29.41 4.56 1.95
C LEU A 3 -28.40 5.64 1.58
N PRO A 4 -27.88 6.40 2.56
CA PRO A 4 -26.72 7.27 2.39
C PRO A 4 -25.52 6.51 1.78
N GLU A 5 -24.74 7.19 0.93
CA GLU A 5 -23.61 6.59 0.20
C GLU A 5 -22.57 5.95 1.13
N ASN A 6 -22.28 6.58 2.27
CA ASN A 6 -21.33 6.08 3.27
C ASN A 6 -21.75 4.78 3.96
N GLN A 7 -22.92 4.24 3.66
CA GLN A 7 -23.41 2.93 4.15
C GLN A 7 -23.32 1.83 3.08
N ILE A 8 -22.92 2.16 1.85
CA ILE A 8 -22.79 1.21 0.75
C ILE A 8 -21.34 1.22 0.30
N LEU A 9 -20.55 0.35 0.93
CA LEU A 9 -19.12 0.24 0.67
C LEU A 9 -18.85 -0.99 -0.20
N GLY A 10 -18.24 -0.77 -1.36
CA GLY A 10 -17.61 -1.84 -2.14
C GLY A 10 -16.26 -2.22 -1.52
N SER A 11 -15.82 -3.45 -1.74
CA SER A 11 -14.47 -3.87 -1.32
C SER A 11 -13.36 -3.11 -2.05
N GLY A 12 -13.64 -2.66 -3.28
CA GLY A 12 -12.66 -2.01 -4.15
C GLY A 12 -11.39 -2.84 -4.26
N THR A 13 -10.25 -2.19 -4.04
CA THR A 13 -8.89 -2.72 -4.13
C THR A 13 -8.34 -3.22 -2.78
N MET A 14 -9.21 -3.58 -1.83
CA MET A 14 -8.78 -4.03 -0.49
C MET A 14 -7.86 -5.26 -0.55
N LEU A 15 -8.19 -6.24 -1.41
CA LEU A 15 -7.37 -7.45 -1.59
C LEU A 15 -6.05 -7.13 -2.29
N ASP A 16 -6.08 -6.25 -3.30
CA ASP A 16 -4.88 -5.84 -4.03
C ASP A 16 -3.90 -5.10 -3.12
N SER A 17 -4.41 -4.23 -2.24
CA SER A 17 -3.63 -3.55 -1.21
C SER A 17 -3.03 -4.53 -0.20
N ALA A 18 -3.77 -5.56 0.20
CA ALA A 18 -3.25 -6.61 1.08
C ALA A 18 -2.11 -7.40 0.43
N ARG A 19 -2.27 -7.77 -0.85
CA ARG A 19 -1.25 -8.47 -1.65
C ARG A 19 0.00 -7.63 -1.86
N LEU A 20 -0.16 -6.34 -2.20
CA LEU A 20 0.95 -5.39 -2.33
C LEU A 20 1.79 -5.35 -1.05
N ARG A 21 1.14 -5.16 0.10
CA ARG A 21 1.84 -5.10 1.40
C ARG A 21 2.51 -6.42 1.75
N CYS A 22 1.91 -7.56 1.40
CA CYS A 22 2.53 -8.89 1.57
C CYS A 22 3.82 -9.01 0.75
N GLY A 23 3.77 -8.69 -0.55
CA GLY A 23 4.95 -8.75 -1.42
C GLY A 23 6.07 -7.79 -0.98
N LEU A 24 5.72 -6.56 -0.56
CA LEU A 24 6.70 -5.62 0.01
C LEU A 24 7.28 -6.14 1.34
N SER A 25 6.47 -6.81 2.17
CA SER A 25 6.93 -7.40 3.43
C SER A 25 8.01 -8.45 3.20
N GLU A 26 7.79 -9.34 2.23
CA GLU A 26 8.76 -10.35 1.81
C GLU A 26 10.02 -9.72 1.19
N HIS A 27 9.84 -8.73 0.31
CA HIS A 27 10.95 -8.06 -0.36
C HIS A 27 11.86 -7.28 0.59
N LEU A 28 11.28 -6.56 1.54
CA LEU A 28 12.01 -5.70 2.47
C LEU A 28 12.41 -6.44 3.76
N ASN A 29 11.93 -7.67 3.96
CA ASN A 29 12.06 -8.41 5.22
C ASN A 29 11.55 -7.60 6.44
N ILE A 30 10.45 -6.87 6.25
CA ILE A 30 9.81 -6.03 7.27
C ILE A 30 8.40 -6.54 7.50
N ALA A 31 7.96 -6.59 8.75
CA ALA A 31 6.61 -7.00 9.08
C ALA A 31 5.57 -6.15 8.33
N GLN A 32 4.64 -6.79 7.62
CA GLN A 32 3.58 -6.15 6.82
C GLN A 32 2.83 -5.02 7.55
N LYS A 33 2.66 -5.14 8.87
CA LYS A 33 2.01 -4.13 9.72
C LYS A 33 2.72 -2.76 9.73
N ASN A 34 4.01 -2.73 9.42
CA ASN A 34 4.83 -1.51 9.36
C ASN A 34 4.91 -0.93 7.92
N ILE A 35 4.28 -1.57 6.94
CA ILE A 35 4.25 -1.12 5.54
C ILE A 35 2.88 -0.50 5.28
N HIS A 36 2.88 0.77 4.87
CA HIS A 36 1.69 1.53 4.51
C HIS A 36 1.76 1.85 3.02
N ALA A 37 1.16 0.98 2.21
CA ALA A 37 1.05 1.13 0.77
C ALA A 37 -0.31 0.58 0.33
N TYR A 38 -0.91 1.21 -0.68
CA TYR A 38 -2.29 0.94 -1.11
C TYR A 38 -2.39 0.92 -2.62
N VAL A 39 -3.37 0.18 -3.13
CA VAL A 39 -3.74 0.19 -4.55
C VAL A 39 -4.99 1.05 -4.69
N PHE A 40 -4.97 2.04 -5.58
CA PHE A 40 -6.06 2.98 -5.84
C PHE A 40 -6.68 2.72 -7.22
N GLY A 41 -7.84 3.34 -7.48
CA GLY A 41 -8.54 3.27 -8.76
C GLY A 41 -9.58 2.14 -8.81
N GLU A 42 -9.87 1.71 -10.04
CA GLU A 42 -10.74 0.55 -10.30
C GLU A 42 -10.11 -0.73 -9.76
N HIS A 43 -10.92 -1.69 -9.33
CA HIS A 43 -10.43 -3.06 -9.13
C HIS A 43 -10.30 -3.75 -10.49
N GLY A 44 -9.09 -3.71 -11.07
CA GLY A 44 -8.79 -4.29 -12.38
C GLY A 44 -7.58 -3.67 -13.05
N ASP A 45 -7.60 -3.67 -14.37
CA ASP A 45 -6.46 -3.30 -15.22
C ASP A 45 -6.03 -1.84 -15.08
N THR A 46 -6.93 -0.96 -14.63
CA THR A 46 -6.64 0.48 -14.46
C THR A 46 -6.29 0.87 -13.03
N SER A 47 -6.15 -0.12 -12.13
CA SER A 47 -5.64 0.12 -10.79
C SER A 47 -4.20 0.65 -10.81
N PHE A 48 -3.82 1.42 -9.80
CA PHE A 48 -2.45 1.94 -9.70
C PHE A 48 -2.00 2.08 -8.25
N ILE A 49 -0.68 2.08 -8.05
CA ILE A 49 -0.05 2.29 -6.74
C ILE A 49 0.53 3.71 -6.72
N PRO A 50 0.04 4.61 -5.84
CA PRO A 50 0.67 5.91 -5.64
C PRO A 50 1.94 5.74 -4.80
N TRP A 51 3.05 5.35 -5.44
CA TRP A 51 4.34 5.10 -4.76
C TRP A 51 4.85 6.28 -3.95
N SER A 52 4.52 7.52 -4.36
CA SER A 52 4.82 8.73 -3.60
C SER A 52 4.17 8.79 -2.22
N GLY A 53 3.13 7.97 -1.98
CA GLY A 53 2.44 7.80 -0.70
C GLY A 53 2.73 6.46 -0.03
N ALA A 54 3.74 5.72 -0.46
CA ALA A 54 4.15 4.47 0.17
C ALA A 54 5.17 4.75 1.30
N TYR A 55 4.89 4.23 2.49
CA TYR A 55 5.72 4.42 3.68
C TYR A 55 6.09 3.10 4.34
N VAL A 56 7.29 3.08 4.93
CA VAL A 56 7.80 1.97 5.73
C VAL A 56 8.23 2.54 7.09
N SER A 57 7.58 2.10 8.17
CA SER A 57 7.90 2.52 9.54
C SER A 57 7.96 4.05 9.76
N GLY A 58 7.19 4.82 9.00
CA GLY A 58 7.08 6.28 9.15
C GLY A 58 7.94 7.12 8.20
N VAL A 59 8.82 6.50 7.41
CA VAL A 59 9.59 7.18 6.33
C VAL A 59 9.05 6.78 4.96
N SER A 60 9.25 7.62 3.95
CA SER A 60 8.85 7.26 2.58
C SER A 60 9.67 6.07 2.09
N LEU A 61 9.15 5.35 1.09
CA LEU A 61 9.88 4.22 0.52
C LEU A 61 11.24 4.65 -0.07
N ASP A 62 11.31 5.84 -0.67
CA ASP A 62 12.56 6.42 -1.20
C ASP A 62 13.57 6.69 -0.07
N GLU A 63 13.12 7.35 1.02
CA GLU A 63 13.97 7.63 2.19
C GLU A 63 14.44 6.35 2.88
N TYR A 64 13.59 5.32 2.93
CA TYR A 64 13.96 4.00 3.44
C TYR A 64 15.14 3.42 2.64
N TYR A 65 15.06 3.40 1.31
CA TYR A 65 16.14 2.87 0.48
C TYR A 65 17.44 3.65 0.61
N GLU A 66 17.36 4.99 0.62
CA GLU A 66 18.55 5.82 0.85
C GLU A 66 19.20 5.52 2.20
N THR A 67 18.40 5.29 3.24
CA THR A 67 18.89 5.01 4.59
C THR A 67 19.56 3.65 4.65
N VAL A 68 18.96 2.62 4.05
CA VAL A 68 19.55 1.27 3.98
C VAL A 68 20.85 1.27 3.18
N GLU A 69 20.92 2.01 2.07
CA GLU A 69 22.14 2.17 1.28
C GLU A 69 23.27 2.85 2.09
N LYS A 70 22.95 3.90 2.85
CA LYS A 70 23.89 4.60 3.74
C LYS A 70 24.36 3.74 4.93
N MET A 71 23.60 2.72 5.30
CA MET A 71 23.95 1.76 6.36
C MET A 71 24.82 0.59 5.85
N GLY A 72 25.09 0.51 4.55
CA GLY A 72 25.97 -0.47 3.92
C GLY A 72 27.41 -0.39 4.40
#